data_AF-A0A8S3GKF3-F1
#
_entry.id   AF-A0A8S3GKF3-F1
#
_cell.length_a   1.000
_cell.length_b   1.000
_cell.length_c   1.000
_cell.angle_alpha   90.00
_cell.angle_beta   90.00
_cell.angle_gamma   90.00
#
_symmetry.space_group_name_H-M   'P 1'
#
loop_
_entity.id
_entity.type
_entity.pdbx_description
1 polymer ?
#
loop_
_entity_poly.entity_id
_entity_poly.type
_entity_poly.pdbx_seq_one_letter_code
_entity_poly.pdbx_strand_id
1 'polypeptide(L)'
;MSSSLNKARRLETPPIPDSQIFDIPYLYTRTIKNEEFLCVDKFIKKKTRILLFASNEQLKMLFQNSIVLMDGTFSTCPKLFGQVFTIHSIKYEQ
;
A
#
# COMPACT_ATOMS: atom_id res chain seq x y z
N MET A 1 17.97 11.22 -13.63
CA MET A 1 17.48 11.91 -12.41
C MET A 1 18.66 12.10 -11.48
N SER A 2 18.90 13.33 -10.99
CA SER A 2 20.14 13.69 -10.29
C SER A 2 20.21 13.07 -8.88
N SER A 3 21.39 12.58 -8.50
CA SER A 3 21.68 11.95 -7.20
C SER A 3 21.37 12.87 -6.00
N SER A 4 21.48 14.19 -6.20
CA SER A 4 21.23 15.22 -5.19
C SER A 4 19.76 15.25 -4.73
N LEU A 5 18.80 15.10 -5.65
CA LEU A 5 17.37 15.05 -5.35
C LEU A 5 17.01 13.80 -4.54
N ASN A 6 17.60 12.66 -4.88
CA ASN A 6 17.41 11.41 -4.13
C ASN A 6 18.02 11.46 -2.73
N LYS A 7 19.11 12.21 -2.53
CA LYS A 7 19.75 12.38 -1.22
C LYS A 7 18.92 13.28 -0.30
N ALA A 8 18.38 14.38 -0.80
CA ALA A 8 17.49 15.26 -0.04
C ALA A 8 16.22 14.51 0.44
N ARG A 9 15.58 13.74 -0.44
CA ARG A 9 14.40 12.92 -0.07
C ARG A 9 14.70 11.87 1.00
N ARG A 10 15.91 11.31 1.04
CA ARG A 10 16.32 10.34 2.07
C ARG A 10 16.46 10.95 3.47
N LEU A 11 16.67 12.27 3.57
CA LEU A 11 16.75 12.93 4.88
C LEU A 11 15.36 13.09 5.53
N GLU A 12 14.30 13.16 4.71
CA GLU A 12 12.92 13.33 5.18
C GLU A 12 12.11 12.04 5.18
N THR A 13 12.63 10.97 4.57
CA THR A 13 11.96 9.65 4.56
C THR A 13 12.53 8.73 5.63
N PRO A 14 11.69 7.95 6.33
CA PRO A 14 12.17 6.98 7.30
C PRO A 14 13.17 6.01 6.65
N PRO A 15 14.17 5.51 7.42
CA PRO A 15 15.06 4.47 6.92
C PRO A 15 14.23 3.26 6.47
N ILE A 16 14.64 2.64 5.37
CA ILE A 16 14.01 1.41 4.88
C ILE A 16 14.16 0.36 5.99
N PRO A 17 13.07 -0.24 6.49
CA PRO A 17 13.19 -1.26 7.52
C PRO A 17 13.97 -2.49 7.02
N ASP A 18 14.61 -3.19 7.94
CA ASP A 18 15.38 -4.42 7.69
C ASP A 18 14.56 -5.70 7.95
N SER A 19 13.38 -5.55 8.56
CA SER A 19 12.41 -6.60 8.82
C SER A 19 10.98 -6.09 8.64
N GLN A 20 9.99 -6.98 8.61
CA GLN A 20 8.58 -6.59 8.61
C GLN A 20 8.06 -6.12 9.98
N ILE A 21 8.91 -6.16 11.02
CA ILE A 21 8.59 -5.73 12.38
C ILE A 21 8.87 -4.23 12.47
N PHE A 22 7.90 -3.43 12.05
CA PHE A 22 7.96 -1.97 12.14
C PHE A 22 6.55 -1.39 12.28
N ASP A 23 6.43 -0.28 12.98
CA ASP A 23 5.18 0.46 13.04
C ASP A 23 4.95 1.25 11.76
N ILE A 24 3.71 1.31 11.28
CA ILE A 24 3.35 2.18 10.17
C ILE A 24 3.01 3.56 10.76
N PRO A 25 3.74 4.63 10.40
CA PRO A 25 3.41 5.97 10.85
C PRO A 25 1.95 6.34 10.56
N TYR A 26 1.29 6.98 11.51
CA TYR A 26 -0.13 7.36 11.42
C TYR A 26 -0.48 8.07 10.10
N LEU A 27 0.41 8.95 9.62
CA LEU A 27 0.26 9.66 8.35
C LEU A 27 0.05 8.72 7.14
N TYR A 28 0.61 7.52 7.17
CA TYR A 28 0.50 6.52 6.09
C TYR A 28 -0.65 5.52 6.29
N THR A 29 -1.39 5.62 7.40
CA THR A 29 -2.58 4.80 7.66
C THR A 29 -3.85 5.43 7.08
N ARG A 30 -3.75 6.65 6.54
CA ARG A 30 -4.88 7.48 6.11
C ARG A 30 -4.69 8.08 4.72
N THR A 31 -5.80 8.43 4.08
CA THR A 31 -5.82 9.22 2.84
C THR A 31 -5.45 10.68 3.12
N ILE A 32 -5.18 11.46 2.07
CA ILE A 32 -4.98 12.92 2.17
C ILE A 32 -6.21 13.67 2.73
N LYS A 33 -7.40 13.05 2.66
CA LYS A 33 -8.65 13.57 3.25
C LYS A 33 -8.82 13.10 4.70
N ASN A 34 -7.79 12.51 5.30
CA ASN A 34 -7.79 11.96 6.65
C ASN A 34 -8.81 10.81 6.85
N GLU A 35 -9.11 10.05 5.81
CA GLU A 35 -9.96 8.85 5.90
C GLU A 35 -9.11 7.61 6.17
N GLU A 36 -9.68 6.61 6.84
CA GLU A 36 -8.98 5.32 7.07
C GLU A 36 -8.60 4.68 5.72
N PHE A 37 -7.35 4.23 5.62
CA PHE A 37 -6.80 3.65 4.40
C PHE A 37 -6.08 2.33 4.65
N LEU A 38 -5.34 2.18 5.75
CA LEU A 38 -4.78 0.89 6.16
C LEU A 38 -5.85 0.08 6.93
N CYS A 39 -6.56 -0.82 6.25
CA CYS A 39 -7.63 -1.60 6.86
C CYS A 39 -7.19 -3.00 7.34
N VAL A 40 -6.06 -3.51 6.85
CA VAL A 40 -5.45 -4.73 7.39
C VAL A 40 -3.98 -4.50 7.65
N ASP A 41 -3.57 -4.79 8.88
CA ASP A 41 -2.18 -4.94 9.29
C ASP A 41 -2.07 -6.19 10.17
N LYS A 42 -1.65 -7.32 9.59
CA LYS A 42 -1.64 -8.61 10.29
C LYS A 42 -0.45 -9.48 9.93
N PHE A 43 0.14 -10.10 10.94
CA PHE A 43 1.08 -11.20 10.75
C PHE A 43 0.31 -12.51 10.55
N ILE A 44 0.39 -13.08 9.34
CA ILE A 44 -0.18 -14.40 9.01
C ILE A 44 0.74 -15.56 9.40
N LYS A 45 2.04 -15.29 9.57
CA LYS A 45 3.06 -16.19 10.11
C LYS A 45 4.06 -15.37 10.92
N LYS A 46 4.94 -16.03 11.70
CA LYS A 46 5.95 -15.37 12.57
C LYS A 46 6.74 -14.24 11.90
N LYS A 47 6.95 -14.28 10.58
CA LYS A 47 7.69 -13.27 9.81
C LYS A 47 7.02 -12.92 8.48
N THR A 48 5.69 -13.06 8.40
CA THR A 48 4.94 -12.75 7.18
C THR A 48 3.75 -11.88 7.54
N ARG A 49 3.83 -10.62 7.13
CA ARG A 49 2.87 -9.56 7.35
C ARG A 49 2.10 -9.30 6.05
N ILE A 50 0.79 -9.18 6.15
CA ILE A 50 -0.08 -8.67 5.10
C ILE A 50 -0.50 -7.26 5.50
N LEU A 51 -0.31 -6.34 4.57
CA LEU A 51 -0.82 -4.98 4.63
C LEU A 51 -1.88 -4.83 3.53
N LEU A 52 -3.07 -4.35 3.87
CA LEU A 52 -4.12 -4.03 2.90
C LEU A 52 -4.48 -2.56 3.04
N PHE A 53 -4.34 -1.86 1.92
CA PHE A 53 -4.70 -0.45 1.81
C PHE A 53 -5.92 -0.30 0.91
N ALA A 54 -7.02 0.21 1.46
CA ALA A 54 -8.23 0.55 0.73
C ALA A 54 -9.08 1.52 1.55
N SER A 55 -9.73 2.49 0.89
CA SER A 55 -10.79 3.28 1.50
C SER A 55 -12.13 2.55 1.45
N ASN A 56 -13.08 2.96 2.29
CA ASN A 56 -14.46 2.43 2.25
C ASN A 56 -15.13 2.62 0.89
N GLU A 57 -14.85 3.73 0.19
CA GLU A 57 -15.36 3.98 -1.16
C GLU A 57 -14.78 2.96 -2.16
N GLN A 58 -13.48 2.69 -2.11
CA GLN A 58 -12.85 1.69 -2.97
C GLN A 58 -13.40 0.28 -2.72
N LEU A 59 -13.57 -0.11 -1.46
CA LEU A 59 -14.16 -1.40 -1.10
C LEU A 59 -15.61 -1.51 -1.60
N LYS A 60 -16.40 -0.44 -1.46
CA LYS A 60 -17.77 -0.38 -1.99
C LYS A 60 -17.79 -0.49 -3.51
N MET A 61 -16.87 0.19 -4.21
CA MET A 61 -16.74 0.07 -5.66
C MET A 61 -16.41 -1.36 -6.08
N LEU A 62 -15.46 -2.01 -5.41
CA LEU A 62 -15.10 -3.40 -5.70
C LEU A 62 -16.28 -4.36 -5.47
N PHE A 63 -17.11 -4.10 -4.46
CA PHE A 63 -18.31 -4.89 -4.18
C PHE A 63 -19.44 -4.67 -5.21
N GLN A 64 -19.60 -3.45 -5.70
CA GLN A 64 -20.72 -3.07 -6.57
C GLN A 64 -20.48 -3.37 -8.05
N ASN A 65 -19.23 -3.38 -8.51
CA ASN A 65 -18.92 -3.57 -9.92
C ASN A 65 -18.85 -5.05 -10.30
N SER A 66 -19.38 -5.38 -11.49
CA SER A 66 -19.33 -6.73 -12.05
C SER A 66 -17.94 -7.11 -12.57
N ILE A 67 -17.08 -6.13 -12.81
CA ILE A 67 -15.73 -6.31 -13.34
C ILE A 67 -14.74 -5.68 -12.38
N VAL A 68 -13.77 -6.49 -11.94
CA VAL A 68 -12.60 -6.05 -11.21
C VAL A 68 -11.35 -6.47 -11.98
N LEU A 69 -10.36 -5.59 -12.02
CA LEU A 69 -9.07 -5.84 -12.66
C LEU A 69 -8.05 -6.11 -11.55
N MET A 70 -7.21 -7.12 -11.76
CA MET A 70 -6.20 -7.51 -10.78
C MET A 70 -4.84 -7.57 -11.45
N ASP A 71 -3.83 -6.98 -10.81
CA ASP A 71 -2.44 -7.04 -11.24
C ASP A 71 -1.53 -7.32 -10.05
N GLY A 72 -0.41 -7.96 -10.30
CA GLY A 72 0.54 -8.33 -9.28
C GLY A 72 1.96 -8.26 -9.81
N THR A 73 2.83 -7.54 -9.10
CA THR A 73 4.25 -7.46 -9.43
C THR A 73 5.07 -8.21 -8.38
N PHE A 74 5.72 -9.28 -8.84
CA PHE A 74 6.68 -10.04 -8.03
C PHE A 74 8.12 -9.52 -8.20
N SER A 75 8.46 -9.01 -9.40
CA SER A 75 9.83 -8.62 -9.77
C SER A 75 10.30 -7.30 -9.16
N THR A 76 9.39 -6.45 -8.66
CA THR A 76 9.69 -5.08 -8.18
C THR A 76 9.17 -4.78 -6.77
N CYS A 77 8.80 -5.82 -6.02
CA CYS A 77 8.31 -5.65 -4.64
C CYS A 77 9.43 -5.14 -3.69
N PRO A 78 9.12 -4.30 -2.69
CA PRO A 78 10.07 -3.98 -1.63
C PRO A 78 10.66 -5.25 -1.03
N LYS A 79 11.97 -5.28 -0.75
CA LYS A 79 12.70 -6.50 -0.29
C LYS A 79 12.06 -7.23 0.89
N LEU A 80 11.28 -6.51 1.70
CA LEU A 80 10.59 -7.06 2.86
C LEU A 80 9.29 -7.79 2.53
N PHE A 81 8.71 -7.60 1.35
CA PHE A 81 7.46 -8.22 0.92
C PHE A 81 7.70 -9.09 -0.32
N GLY A 82 6.89 -10.13 -0.48
CA GLY A 82 7.01 -11.04 -1.62
C GLY A 82 6.27 -10.57 -2.87
N GLN A 83 5.27 -9.71 -2.70
CA GLN A 83 4.40 -9.25 -3.79
C GLN A 83 3.77 -7.91 -3.45
N VAL A 84 3.64 -7.04 -4.46
CA VAL A 84 2.65 -5.95 -4.45
C VAL A 84 1.52 -6.39 -5.37
N PHE A 85 0.29 -6.40 -4.85
CA PHE A 85 -0.90 -6.80 -5.57
C PHE A 85 -1.90 -5.63 -5.56
N THR A 86 -2.47 -5.32 -6.71
CA THR A 86 -3.43 -4.24 -6.88
C THR A 86 -4.73 -4.80 -7.44
N ILE A 87 -5.84 -4.31 -6.88
CA ILE A 87 -7.19 -4.60 -7.35
C ILE A 87 -7.83 -3.26 -7.71
N HIS A 88 -8.36 -3.18 -8.92
CA HIS A 88 -8.95 -1.98 -9.47
C HIS A 88 -10.39 -2.23 -9.87
N SER A 89 -11.22 -1.21 -9.69
CA SER A 89 -12.58 -1.14 -10.21
C SER A 89 -12.70 0.10 -11.08
N ILE A 90 -13.45 0.00 -12.17
CA ILE A 90 -13.75 1.15 -13.03
C ILE A 90 -15.11 1.70 -12.63
N LYS A 91 -15.19 3.01 -12.42
CA LYS A 91 -16.46 3.73 -12.28
C LYS A 91 -16.66 4.55 -13.55
N TYR A 92 -17.75 4.30 -14.26
CA TYR A 92 -18.17 5.16 -15.36
C TYR A 92 -18.94 6.34 -14.75
N GLU A 93 -18.52 7.57 -15.05
CA GLU A 93 -19.36 8.75 -14.78
C GLU A 93 -20.55 8.70 -15.74
N GLN A 94 -21.76 8.77 -15.19
CA GLN A 94 -23.00 8.95 -15.94
C GLN A 94 -23.38 10.42 -15.95
#